data_AF-A0A1Q7VTS1-F1
#
_entry.id   AF-A0A1Q7VTS1-F1
#
_cell.length_a   1.000
_cell.length_b   1.000
_cell.length_c   1.000
_cell.angle_alpha   90.00
_cell.angle_beta   90.00
_cell.angle_gamma   90.00
#
_symmetry.space_group_name_H-M   'P 1'
#
loop_
_entity.id
_entity.type
_entity.pdbx_description
1 polymer ?
#
loop_
_entity_poly.entity_id
_entity_poly.type
_entity_poly.pdbx_seq_one_letter_code
_entity_poly.pdbx_strand_id
1 'polypeptide(L)'
;MGPSIPSGRAARNAWRALNPDARRAAFAAARRNVAPPDVGLAWAAAGYGRTMSRRYRILVALTPVGVAVLMVVAVTIVVAFRAAGPAFLGIPVALLIYVAGMLTLSRRLRRYQRLYNSGLLGVEAAQLGAPVPAPSPAVWATSGYQSEFTVPYEASVPVPTAAPRGPADPVGAGIQEIPLRLGALVAQCAILVVLAAALWTNAAVHLATASSAFSRSISVVWVMLACVMTVLVGFFLLLIIPALRTRVIARFTPSGWELPGARMAGPWAELREIRIRPLNVRQSGRANATLAGYRAVVLMVDHPDGYLARLSRLRRALVRRTMNRYGSPVVIIASPRRTMPLVDLVRMLQRYTDAPVTWS
;
A
#
# COMPACT_ATOMS: atom_id res chain seq x y z
N MET A 1 -5.84 1.19 19.21
CA MET A 1 -5.44 -0.23 19.29
C MET A 1 -5.86 -0.89 17.99
N GLY A 2 -4.92 -1.47 17.23
CA GLY A 2 -5.25 -2.07 15.93
C GLY A 2 -6.04 -3.39 16.07
N PRO A 3 -6.67 -3.89 14.99
CA PRO A 3 -7.38 -5.16 15.01
C PRO A 3 -6.47 -6.30 15.48
N SER A 4 -6.97 -7.14 16.39
CA SER A 4 -6.27 -8.31 16.96
C SER A 4 -6.18 -9.44 15.92
N ILE A 5 -5.22 -9.30 15.00
CA ILE A 5 -4.95 -10.23 13.91
C ILE A 5 -3.79 -11.16 14.30
N PRO A 6 -3.85 -12.47 14.02
CA PRO A 6 -2.82 -13.41 14.47
C PRO A 6 -1.52 -13.15 13.72
N SER A 7 -0.39 -13.50 14.34
CA SER A 7 0.93 -13.27 13.77
C SER A 7 1.84 -14.50 13.91
N GLY A 8 2.92 -14.55 13.11
CA GLY A 8 3.99 -15.54 13.27
C GLY A 8 3.57 -17.00 13.05
N ARG A 9 3.70 -17.84 14.10
CA ARG A 9 3.27 -19.25 14.09
C ARG A 9 1.75 -19.38 14.18
N ALA A 10 1.10 -18.60 15.06
CA ALA A 10 -0.35 -18.61 15.22
C ALA A 10 -1.08 -18.32 13.90
N ALA A 11 -0.63 -17.34 13.12
CA ALA A 11 -1.19 -17.05 11.80
C ALA A 11 -1.09 -18.20 10.80
N ARG A 12 0.01 -18.98 10.86
CA ARG A 12 0.21 -20.13 9.97
C ARG A 12 -0.66 -21.31 10.39
N ASN A 13 -0.82 -21.53 11.69
CA ASN A 13 -1.65 -22.61 12.21
C ASN A 13 -3.13 -22.32 11.97
N ALA A 14 -3.60 -21.10 12.24
CA ALA A 14 -4.94 -20.65 11.89
C ALA A 14 -5.24 -20.82 10.39
N TRP A 15 -4.30 -20.46 9.51
CA TRP A 15 -4.48 -20.66 8.07
C TRP A 15 -4.50 -22.13 7.66
N ARG A 16 -3.72 -22.99 8.31
CA ARG A 16 -3.71 -24.45 8.06
C ARG A 16 -4.97 -25.14 8.57
N ALA A 17 -5.54 -24.62 9.65
CA ALA A 17 -6.79 -25.08 10.23
C ALA A 17 -8.02 -24.71 9.38
N LEU A 18 -7.88 -23.93 8.31
CA LEU A 18 -8.98 -23.68 7.37
C LEU A 18 -9.17 -24.85 6.40
N ASN A 19 -10.43 -25.14 6.08
CA ASN A 19 -10.78 -26.08 5.03
C ASN A 19 -10.12 -25.68 3.68
N PRO A 20 -9.70 -26.65 2.84
CA PRO A 20 -9.10 -26.36 1.54
C PRO A 20 -9.98 -25.47 0.64
N ASP A 21 -11.30 -25.67 0.68
CA ASP A 21 -12.28 -24.85 -0.05
C ASP A 21 -12.37 -23.43 0.49
N ALA A 22 -12.37 -23.26 1.83
CA ALA A 22 -12.33 -21.95 2.47
C ALA A 22 -11.07 -21.16 2.07
N ARG A 23 -9.91 -21.82 2.02
CA ARG A 23 -8.65 -21.20 1.53
C ARG A 23 -8.74 -20.77 0.07
N ARG A 24 -9.37 -21.58 -0.79
CA ARG A 24 -9.61 -21.24 -2.21
C ARG A 24 -10.56 -20.04 -2.32
N ALA A 25 -11.65 -20.03 -1.56
CA ALA A 25 -12.61 -18.93 -1.51
C ALA A 25 -11.96 -17.61 -1.03
N ALA A 26 -11.11 -17.66 0.01
CA ALA A 26 -10.36 -16.49 0.46
C ALA A 26 -9.43 -15.91 -0.62
N PHE A 27 -8.73 -16.76 -1.37
CA PHE A 27 -7.92 -16.29 -2.50
C PHE A 27 -8.77 -15.77 -3.67
N ALA A 28 -9.96 -16.33 -3.90
CA ALA A 28 -10.89 -15.82 -4.90
C ALA A 28 -11.43 -14.42 -4.51
N ALA A 29 -11.85 -14.23 -3.26
CA ALA A 29 -12.25 -12.94 -2.71
C ALA A 29 -11.10 -11.92 -2.78
N ALA A 30 -9.88 -12.33 -2.41
CA ALA A 30 -8.68 -11.51 -2.53
C ALA A 30 -8.35 -11.10 -3.96
N ARG A 31 -8.61 -11.96 -4.96
CA ARG A 31 -8.45 -11.62 -6.39
C ARG A 31 -9.45 -10.55 -6.83
N ARG A 32 -10.66 -10.57 -6.27
CA ARG A 32 -11.73 -9.59 -6.52
C ARG A 32 -11.64 -8.34 -5.63
N ASN A 33 -10.73 -8.31 -4.65
CA ASN A 33 -10.58 -7.25 -3.63
C ASN A 33 -11.84 -7.01 -2.78
N VAL A 34 -12.60 -8.07 -2.55
CA VAL A 34 -13.81 -8.08 -1.72
C VAL A 34 -13.46 -8.70 -0.36
N ALA A 35 -14.16 -8.28 0.69
CA ALA A 35 -14.06 -8.91 2.01
C ALA A 35 -14.53 -10.38 1.92
N PRO A 36 -13.84 -11.33 2.56
CA PRO A 36 -14.36 -12.67 2.74
C PRO A 36 -15.72 -12.61 3.47
N PRO A 37 -16.67 -13.50 3.13
CA PRO A 37 -18.01 -13.49 3.71
C PRO A 37 -18.02 -13.83 5.20
N ASP A 38 -17.00 -14.56 5.68
CA ASP A 38 -16.90 -15.02 7.06
C ASP A 38 -15.79 -14.27 7.81
N VAL A 39 -16.09 -13.83 9.04
CA VAL A 39 -15.15 -13.07 9.89
C VAL A 39 -13.92 -13.90 10.28
N GLY A 40 -14.10 -15.18 10.61
CA GLY A 40 -13.01 -16.11 10.92
C GLY A 40 -12.10 -16.36 9.72
N LEU A 41 -12.69 -16.51 8.52
CA LEU A 41 -11.94 -16.60 7.27
C LEU A 41 -11.14 -15.32 7.01
N ALA A 42 -11.75 -14.15 7.22
CA ALA A 42 -11.12 -12.85 7.06
C ALA A 42 -9.96 -12.65 8.04
N TRP A 43 -10.14 -13.03 9.30
CA TRP A 43 -9.14 -12.99 10.36
C TRP A 43 -7.91 -13.85 10.04
N ALA A 44 -8.12 -15.11 9.65
CA ALA A 44 -7.04 -16.02 9.28
C ALA A 44 -6.32 -15.58 7.99
N ALA A 45 -7.08 -15.10 6.98
CA ALA A 45 -6.54 -14.55 5.75
C ALA A 45 -5.65 -13.32 5.99
N ALA A 46 -6.08 -12.42 6.88
CA ALA A 46 -5.31 -11.25 7.27
C ALA A 46 -3.99 -11.66 7.94
N GLY A 47 -4.02 -12.52 8.96
CA GLY A 47 -2.80 -12.92 9.67
C GLY A 47 -1.79 -13.61 8.77
N TYR A 48 -2.25 -14.54 7.94
CA TYR A 48 -1.39 -15.27 7.01
C TYR A 48 -0.83 -14.37 5.90
N GLY A 49 -1.68 -13.55 5.29
CA GLY A 49 -1.28 -12.57 4.28
C GLY A 49 -0.24 -11.59 4.81
N ARG A 50 -0.39 -11.09 6.04
CA ARG A 50 0.59 -10.21 6.71
C ARG A 50 1.94 -10.89 6.87
N THR A 51 1.94 -12.11 7.38
CA THR A 51 3.16 -12.87 7.67
C THR A 51 3.92 -13.19 6.40
N MET A 52 3.23 -13.68 5.35
CA MET A 52 3.87 -14.00 4.08
C MET A 52 4.30 -12.75 3.31
N SER A 53 3.47 -11.70 3.26
CA SER A 53 3.84 -10.44 2.58
C SER A 53 5.06 -9.78 3.22
N ARG A 54 5.24 -9.85 4.55
CA ARG A 54 6.46 -9.37 5.22
C ARG A 54 7.70 -10.14 4.75
N ARG A 55 7.65 -11.47 4.69
CA ARG A 55 8.76 -12.31 4.21
C ARG A 55 9.15 -11.98 2.78
N TYR A 56 8.18 -11.93 1.88
CA TYR A 56 8.45 -11.57 0.49
C TYR A 56 8.91 -10.12 0.33
N ARG A 57 8.49 -9.19 1.21
CA ARG A 57 8.97 -7.80 1.19
C ARG A 57 10.44 -7.70 1.60
N ILE A 58 10.88 -8.49 2.58
CA ILE A 58 12.31 -8.56 2.94
C ILE A 58 13.11 -9.05 1.73
N LEU A 59 12.63 -10.11 1.06
CA LEU A 59 13.25 -10.61 -0.17
C LEU A 59 13.27 -9.56 -1.30
N VAL A 60 12.20 -8.79 -1.50
CA VAL A 60 12.20 -7.65 -2.45
C VAL A 60 13.14 -6.53 -2.00
N ALA A 61 13.27 -6.25 -0.71
CA ALA A 61 14.18 -5.21 -0.23
C ALA A 61 15.65 -5.55 -0.46
N LEU A 62 15.99 -6.84 -0.61
CA LEU A 62 17.33 -7.33 -0.96
C LEU A 62 17.62 -7.29 -2.47
N THR A 63 16.62 -7.00 -3.31
CA THR A 63 16.77 -6.82 -4.77
C THR A 63 17.96 -5.93 -5.18
N PRO A 64 18.15 -4.70 -4.65
CA PRO A 64 19.26 -3.86 -5.07
C PRO A 64 20.63 -4.51 -4.80
N VAL A 65 20.75 -5.32 -3.74
CA VAL A 65 21.97 -6.11 -3.47
C VAL A 65 22.17 -7.17 -4.56
N GLY A 66 21.09 -7.84 -4.96
CA GLY A 66 21.12 -8.80 -6.09
C GLY A 66 21.51 -8.16 -7.42
N VAL A 67 21.01 -6.95 -7.72
CA VAL A 67 21.43 -6.18 -8.91
C VAL A 67 22.90 -5.82 -8.82
N ALA A 68 23.38 -5.33 -7.67
CA ALA A 68 24.77 -4.96 -7.48
C ALA A 68 25.70 -6.17 -7.68
N VAL A 69 25.35 -7.34 -7.12
CA VAL A 69 26.11 -8.58 -7.33
C VAL A 69 26.10 -9.00 -8.80
N LEU A 70 24.96 -8.94 -9.49
CA LEU A 70 24.86 -9.23 -10.93
C LEU A 70 25.69 -8.28 -11.80
N MET A 71 25.72 -6.99 -11.45
CA MET A 71 26.53 -5.99 -12.13
C MET A 71 28.02 -6.25 -11.91
N VAL A 72 28.43 -6.55 -10.66
CA VAL A 72 29.81 -6.95 -10.35
C VAL A 72 30.18 -8.21 -11.13
N VAL A 73 29.33 -9.24 -11.13
CA VAL A 73 29.58 -10.48 -11.89
C VAL A 73 29.64 -10.21 -13.39
N ALA A 74 28.76 -9.38 -13.95
CA ALA A 74 28.78 -9.02 -15.38
C ALA A 74 30.05 -8.27 -15.76
N VAL A 75 30.49 -7.30 -14.94
CA VAL A 75 31.76 -6.59 -15.14
C VAL A 75 32.95 -7.56 -15.01
N THR A 76 32.94 -8.43 -14.00
CA THR A 76 34.01 -9.42 -13.79
C THR A 76 34.10 -10.42 -14.95
N ILE A 77 32.97 -10.87 -15.48
CA ILE A 77 32.88 -11.71 -16.68
C ILE A 77 33.44 -10.96 -17.89
N VAL A 78 33.00 -9.72 -18.14
CA VAL A 78 33.52 -8.91 -19.26
C VAL A 78 35.04 -8.70 -19.16
N VAL A 79 35.58 -8.54 -17.95
CA VAL A 79 37.02 -8.39 -17.70
C VAL A 79 37.79 -9.71 -17.86
N ALA A 80 37.25 -10.82 -17.36
CA ALA A 80 37.89 -12.15 -17.42
C ALA A 80 37.83 -12.77 -18.83
N PHE A 81 36.80 -12.47 -19.62
CA PHE A 81 36.57 -13.06 -20.95
C PHE A 81 37.39 -12.45 -22.10
N ARG A 82 38.40 -11.64 -21.78
CA ARG A 82 39.47 -11.29 -22.75
C ARG A 82 40.21 -12.54 -23.28
N ALA A 83 40.02 -13.71 -22.68
CA ALA A 83 40.75 -14.96 -22.97
C ALA A 83 39.99 -16.06 -23.76
N ALA A 84 38.65 -16.05 -23.92
CA ALA A 84 37.97 -17.16 -24.61
C ALA A 84 36.55 -16.84 -25.13
N GLY A 85 36.39 -16.62 -26.45
CA GLY A 85 35.17 -16.96 -27.21
C GLY A 85 33.80 -16.36 -26.78
N PRO A 86 32.68 -16.77 -27.45
CA PRO A 86 31.41 -16.06 -27.43
C PRO A 86 30.57 -16.36 -26.17
N ALA A 87 30.99 -15.82 -25.03
CA ALA A 87 30.21 -15.84 -23.78
C ALA A 87 29.18 -14.69 -23.67
N PHE A 88 28.97 -13.93 -24.75
CA PHE A 88 28.05 -12.79 -24.81
C PHE A 88 26.59 -13.16 -24.46
N LEU A 89 26.24 -14.45 -24.52
CA LEU A 89 24.91 -14.96 -24.15
C LEU A 89 24.70 -15.16 -22.63
N GLY A 90 25.76 -15.25 -21.81
CA GLY A 90 25.64 -15.51 -20.37
C GLY A 90 25.02 -14.35 -19.58
N ILE A 91 25.39 -13.11 -19.92
CA ILE A 91 24.88 -11.88 -19.28
C ILE A 91 23.37 -11.68 -19.54
N PRO A 92 22.85 -11.74 -20.78
CA PRO A 92 21.42 -11.63 -21.02
C PRO A 92 20.62 -12.79 -20.41
N VAL A 93 21.17 -14.02 -20.37
CA VAL A 93 20.51 -15.16 -19.71
C VAL A 93 20.44 -14.96 -18.19
N ALA A 94 21.52 -14.52 -17.54
CA ALA A 94 21.52 -14.22 -16.10
C ALA A 94 20.55 -13.07 -15.76
N LEU A 95 20.50 -12.04 -16.60
CA LEU A 95 19.54 -10.93 -16.48
C LEU A 95 18.10 -11.43 -16.62
N LEU A 96 17.81 -12.30 -17.60
CA LEU A 96 16.49 -12.89 -17.82
C LEU A 96 16.05 -13.75 -16.63
N ILE A 97 16.93 -14.60 -16.11
CA ILE A 97 16.66 -15.43 -14.91
C ILE A 97 16.36 -14.52 -13.71
N TYR A 98 17.16 -13.46 -13.52
CA TYR A 98 16.96 -12.50 -12.45
C TYR A 98 15.63 -11.75 -12.56
N VAL A 99 15.30 -11.24 -13.75
CA VAL A 99 14.03 -10.56 -14.03
C VAL A 99 12.87 -11.52 -13.84
N ALA A 100 12.95 -12.77 -14.30
CA ALA A 100 11.93 -13.79 -14.10
C ALA A 100 11.72 -14.12 -12.61
N GLY A 101 12.81 -14.24 -11.86
CA GLY A 101 12.79 -14.41 -10.40
C GLY A 101 12.11 -13.24 -9.71
N MET A 102 12.48 -12.01 -10.06
CA MET A 102 11.89 -10.77 -9.54
C MET A 102 10.42 -10.60 -9.87
N LEU A 103 10.02 -10.95 -11.10
CA LEU A 103 8.61 -10.96 -11.52
C LEU A 103 7.81 -11.99 -10.71
N THR A 104 8.38 -13.17 -10.47
CA THR A 104 7.73 -14.23 -9.68
C THR A 104 7.59 -13.81 -8.22
N LEU A 105 8.64 -13.25 -7.64
CA LEU A 105 8.66 -12.77 -6.26
C LEU A 105 7.69 -11.60 -6.06
N SER A 106 7.64 -10.68 -7.02
CA SER A 106 6.67 -9.60 -7.09
C SER A 106 5.24 -10.13 -7.19
N ARG A 107 4.97 -11.09 -8.07
CA ARG A 107 3.64 -11.73 -8.21
C ARG A 107 3.21 -12.40 -6.90
N ARG A 108 4.11 -13.11 -6.21
CA ARG A 108 3.83 -13.74 -4.91
C ARG A 108 3.57 -12.70 -3.82
N LEU A 109 4.40 -11.66 -3.71
CA LEU A 109 4.17 -10.56 -2.78
C LEU A 109 2.78 -9.94 -3.02
N ARG A 110 2.43 -9.67 -4.28
CA ARG A 110 1.12 -9.12 -4.65
C ARG A 110 -0.03 -10.06 -4.25
N ARG A 111 0.11 -11.36 -4.47
CA ARG A 111 -0.89 -12.36 -4.09
C ARG A 111 -1.17 -12.35 -2.58
N TYR A 112 -0.13 -12.37 -1.75
CA TYR A 112 -0.30 -12.39 -0.29
C TYR A 112 -0.69 -11.03 0.30
N GLN A 113 -0.27 -9.94 -0.34
CA GLN A 113 -0.72 -8.60 0.04
C GLN A 113 -2.23 -8.43 -0.24
N ARG A 114 -2.74 -8.96 -1.35
CA ARG A 114 -4.18 -8.97 -1.63
C ARG A 114 -4.95 -9.77 -0.57
N LEU A 115 -4.45 -10.94 -0.20
CA LEU A 115 -5.05 -11.77 0.85
C LEU A 115 -5.08 -11.04 2.21
N TYR A 116 -3.98 -10.36 2.57
CA TYR A 116 -3.92 -9.53 3.77
C TYR A 116 -4.98 -8.43 3.74
N ASN A 117 -5.01 -7.68 2.64
CA ASN A 117 -5.91 -6.54 2.49
C ASN A 117 -7.38 -6.99 2.51
N SER A 118 -7.75 -8.05 1.79
CA SER A 118 -9.12 -8.59 1.79
C SER A 118 -9.54 -9.10 3.16
N GLY A 119 -8.65 -9.82 3.86
CA GLY A 119 -8.93 -10.30 5.20
C GLY A 119 -9.08 -9.16 6.21
N LEU A 120 -8.18 -8.17 6.15
CA LEU A 120 -8.26 -6.98 7.01
C LEU A 120 -9.61 -6.27 6.81
N LEU A 121 -10.08 -6.15 5.57
CA LEU A 121 -11.36 -5.53 5.28
C LEU A 121 -12.56 -6.23 5.93
N GLY A 122 -12.59 -7.57 5.95
CA GLY A 122 -13.67 -8.30 6.62
C GLY A 122 -13.66 -8.07 8.14
N VAL A 123 -12.47 -8.06 8.75
CA VAL A 123 -12.32 -7.78 10.20
C VAL A 123 -12.69 -6.32 10.53
N GLU A 124 -12.24 -5.37 9.72
CA GLU A 124 -12.55 -3.94 9.89
C GLU A 124 -14.04 -3.64 9.67
N ALA A 125 -14.68 -4.32 8.70
CA ALA A 125 -16.12 -4.18 8.47
C ALA A 125 -16.95 -4.73 9.64
N ALA A 126 -16.59 -5.90 10.17
CA ALA A 126 -17.23 -6.47 11.35
C ALA A 126 -17.08 -5.55 12.58
N GLN A 127 -15.89 -4.97 12.78
CA GLN A 127 -15.61 -4.01 13.85
C GLN A 127 -16.43 -2.72 13.79
N LEU A 128 -16.86 -2.35 12.58
CA LEU A 128 -17.66 -1.15 12.33
C LEU A 128 -19.16 -1.46 12.25
N GLY A 129 -19.58 -2.68 12.63
CA GLY A 129 -20.98 -3.08 12.69
C GLY A 129 -21.62 -3.28 11.31
N ALA A 130 -20.83 -3.50 10.26
CA ALA A 130 -21.39 -3.93 8.99
C ALA A 130 -22.10 -5.28 9.17
N PRO A 131 -23.18 -5.57 8.44
CA PRO A 131 -23.82 -6.88 8.45
C PRO A 131 -22.87 -7.91 7.84
N VAL A 132 -22.04 -8.52 8.67
CA VAL A 132 -21.14 -9.60 8.29
C VAL A 132 -21.73 -10.90 8.83
N PRO A 133 -21.87 -11.96 8.00
CA PRO A 133 -22.22 -13.29 8.47
C PRO A 133 -21.39 -13.69 9.70
N ALA A 134 -22.07 -14.23 10.72
CA ALA A 134 -21.40 -14.76 11.90
C ALA A 134 -20.36 -15.83 11.50
N PRO A 135 -19.26 -15.98 12.25
CA PRO A 135 -18.26 -17.00 11.96
C PRO A 135 -18.92 -18.38 11.93
N SER A 136 -18.79 -19.08 10.81
CA SER A 136 -19.35 -20.40 10.57
C SER A 136 -18.33 -21.49 10.90
N PRO A 137 -18.71 -22.52 11.68
CA PRO A 137 -17.83 -23.65 11.97
C PRO A 137 -17.41 -24.41 10.70
N ALA A 138 -18.21 -24.36 9.63
CA ALA A 138 -17.93 -25.02 8.35
C ALA A 138 -16.67 -24.48 7.61
N VAL A 139 -16.18 -23.30 8.01
CA VAL A 139 -14.97 -22.69 7.43
C VAL A 139 -13.69 -23.37 7.95
N TRP A 140 -13.77 -23.92 9.16
CA TRP A 140 -12.64 -24.56 9.84
C TRP A 140 -12.61 -26.05 9.50
N ALA A 141 -11.41 -26.56 9.25
CA ALA A 141 -11.14 -27.98 9.20
C ALA A 141 -11.18 -28.51 10.63
N THR A 142 -12.37 -28.91 11.08
CA THR A 142 -12.55 -29.78 12.25
C THR A 142 -11.98 -31.15 11.91
N SER A 143 -10.66 -31.30 11.98
CA SER A 143 -10.06 -32.63 12.00
C SER A 143 -10.49 -33.30 13.30
N GLY A 144 -11.02 -34.52 13.25
CA GLY A 144 -11.34 -35.32 14.45
C GLY A 144 -10.16 -35.61 15.39
N TYR A 145 -8.97 -35.04 15.11
CA TYR A 145 -7.75 -35.08 15.90
C TYR A 145 -7.47 -33.79 16.70
N GLN A 146 -8.38 -32.80 16.70
CA GLN A 146 -8.25 -31.67 17.62
C GLN A 146 -8.56 -32.17 19.04
N SER A 147 -7.51 -32.33 19.84
CA SER A 147 -7.58 -32.68 21.25
C SER A 147 -8.53 -31.72 21.99
N GLU A 148 -9.35 -32.26 22.90
CA GLU A 148 -10.28 -31.51 23.77
C GLU A 148 -9.61 -30.36 24.55
N PHE A 149 -8.28 -30.43 24.72
CA PHE A 149 -7.49 -29.41 25.40
C PHE A 149 -7.02 -28.27 24.48
N THR A 150 -7.29 -28.33 23.18
CA THR A 150 -6.91 -27.30 22.22
C THR A 150 -8.10 -26.39 21.95
N VAL A 151 -8.06 -25.14 22.40
CA VAL A 151 -9.11 -24.16 22.11
C VAL A 151 -9.25 -24.03 20.59
N PRO A 152 -10.43 -24.34 20.01
CA PRO A 152 -10.59 -24.34 18.57
C PRO A 152 -10.46 -22.90 18.04
N TYR A 153 -9.88 -22.76 16.84
CA TYR A 153 -9.58 -21.43 16.30
C TYR A 153 -10.81 -20.54 16.14
N GLU A 154 -11.98 -21.12 15.93
CA GLU A 154 -13.26 -20.41 15.92
C GLU A 154 -13.53 -19.66 17.23
N ALA A 155 -13.23 -20.27 18.38
CA ALA A 155 -13.40 -19.66 19.70
C ALA A 155 -12.36 -18.55 19.97
N SER A 156 -11.26 -18.54 19.21
CA SER A 156 -10.23 -17.51 19.29
C SER A 156 -10.45 -16.33 18.34
N VAL A 157 -11.44 -16.40 17.43
CA VAL A 157 -11.76 -15.28 16.54
C VAL A 157 -12.35 -14.17 17.42
N PRO A 158 -11.66 -13.03 17.58
CA PRO A 158 -12.28 -11.91 18.23
C PRO A 158 -13.33 -11.40 17.26
N VAL A 159 -14.60 -11.67 17.56
CA VAL A 159 -15.74 -10.97 16.96
C VAL A 159 -16.03 -9.80 17.91
N PRO A 160 -15.34 -8.65 17.75
CA PRO A 160 -15.67 -7.50 18.56
C PRO A 160 -17.09 -7.08 18.21
N THR A 161 -17.95 -7.08 19.23
CA THR A 161 -19.24 -6.41 19.18
C THR A 161 -19.00 -4.95 18.78
N ALA A 162 -19.88 -4.38 17.93
CA ALA A 162 -19.83 -2.96 17.62
C ALA A 162 -19.82 -2.19 18.95
N ALA A 163 -18.75 -1.44 19.21
CA ALA A 163 -18.63 -0.73 20.48
C ALA A 163 -19.80 0.26 20.60
N PRO A 164 -20.50 0.32 21.75
CA PRO A 164 -21.51 1.34 21.96
C PRO A 164 -20.87 2.71 21.78
N ARG A 165 -21.49 3.52 20.93
CA ARG A 165 -21.00 4.85 20.56
C ARG A 165 -21.79 5.90 21.33
N GLY A 166 -21.09 6.83 21.97
CA GLY A 166 -21.67 8.08 22.43
C GLY A 166 -21.93 9.06 21.27
N PRO A 167 -22.80 10.07 21.46
CA PRO A 167 -23.09 11.08 20.43
C PRO A 167 -21.80 11.78 19.97
N ALA A 168 -21.81 12.33 18.75
CA ALA A 168 -20.69 13.15 18.30
C ALA A 168 -20.47 14.36 19.21
N ASP A 169 -19.23 14.60 19.62
CA ASP A 169 -18.82 15.78 20.37
C ASP A 169 -17.57 16.38 19.69
N PRO A 170 -17.78 17.26 18.69
CA PRO A 170 -16.70 17.89 17.94
C PRO A 170 -15.81 18.77 18.84
N VAL A 171 -16.38 19.33 19.92
CA VAL A 171 -15.65 20.20 20.86
C VAL A 171 -14.71 19.35 21.72
N GLY A 172 -15.22 18.27 22.32
CA GLY A 172 -14.42 17.31 23.07
C GLY A 172 -13.39 16.56 22.22
N ALA A 173 -13.64 16.41 20.91
CA ALA A 173 -12.70 15.78 19.98
C ALA A 173 -11.47 16.65 19.65
N GLY A 174 -11.57 17.98 19.83
CA GLY A 174 -10.50 18.95 19.58
C GLY A 174 -10.05 19.02 18.12
N ILE A 175 -8.85 19.54 17.87
CA ILE A 175 -8.27 19.64 16.52
C ILE A 175 -7.44 18.39 16.24
N GLN A 176 -7.69 17.73 15.10
CA GLN A 176 -6.90 16.61 14.63
C GLN A 176 -6.39 16.82 13.22
N GLU A 177 -5.10 16.57 13.00
CA GLU A 177 -4.45 16.66 11.70
C GLU A 177 -3.98 15.29 11.23
N ILE A 178 -4.24 14.97 9.96
CA ILE A 178 -3.67 13.79 9.30
C ILE A 178 -2.40 14.22 8.57
N PRO A 179 -1.21 13.86 9.06
CA PRO A 179 0.04 14.18 8.37
C PRO A 179 0.20 13.35 7.10
N LEU A 180 0.81 13.96 6.09
CA LEU A 180 1.29 13.28 4.89
C LEU A 180 2.54 12.47 5.25
N ARG A 181 2.41 11.14 5.25
CA ARG A 181 3.55 10.23 5.50
C ARG A 181 4.49 10.23 4.29
N LEU A 182 5.50 11.09 4.31
CA LEU A 182 6.50 11.24 3.24
C LEU A 182 7.74 10.35 3.39
N GLY A 183 7.91 9.67 4.53
CA GLY A 183 9.17 8.97 4.86
C GLY A 183 9.66 7.99 3.79
N ALA A 184 8.76 7.23 3.16
CA ALA A 184 9.13 6.31 2.08
C ALA A 184 9.56 7.03 0.78
N LEU A 185 8.93 8.17 0.46
CA LEU A 185 9.32 8.99 -0.70
C LEU A 185 10.68 9.67 -0.44
N VAL A 186 10.89 10.20 0.76
CA VAL A 186 12.15 10.81 1.18
C VAL A 186 13.29 9.78 1.15
N ALA A 187 13.06 8.57 1.69
CA ALA A 187 14.04 7.50 1.64
C ALA A 187 14.37 7.04 0.21
N GLN A 188 13.36 6.97 -0.67
CA GLN A 188 13.59 6.65 -2.09
C GLN A 188 14.41 7.73 -2.79
N CYS A 189 14.13 9.01 -2.57
CA CYS A 189 14.97 10.09 -3.09
C CYS A 189 16.39 10.02 -2.56
N ALA A 190 16.58 9.78 -1.25
CA ALA A 190 17.91 9.66 -0.66
C ALA A 190 18.71 8.51 -1.30
N ILE A 191 18.09 7.35 -1.50
CA ILE A 191 18.73 6.21 -2.18
C ILE A 191 19.13 6.57 -3.62
N LEU A 192 18.25 7.23 -4.38
CA LEU A 192 18.56 7.63 -5.75
C LEU A 192 19.70 8.65 -5.82
N VAL A 193 19.74 9.59 -4.88
CA VAL A 193 20.82 10.58 -4.76
C VAL A 193 22.15 9.89 -4.43
N VAL A 194 22.17 8.98 -3.46
CA VAL A 194 23.38 8.21 -3.10
C VAL A 194 23.86 7.37 -4.27
N LEU A 195 22.93 6.73 -5.00
CA LEU A 195 23.27 5.94 -6.19
C LEU A 195 23.85 6.83 -7.31
N ALA A 196 23.27 8.00 -7.57
CA ALA A 196 23.80 8.94 -8.55
C ALA A 196 25.21 9.41 -8.16
N ALA A 197 25.45 9.70 -6.88
CA ALA A 197 26.78 10.07 -6.37
C ALA A 197 27.80 8.93 -6.53
N ALA A 198 27.40 7.67 -6.26
CA ALA A 198 28.24 6.50 -6.47
C ALA A 198 28.58 6.28 -7.96
N LEU A 199 27.66 6.57 -8.87
CA LEU A 199 27.92 6.50 -10.31
C LEU A 199 28.88 7.60 -10.77
N TRP A 200 28.70 8.83 -10.28
CA TRP A 200 29.60 9.94 -10.60
C TRP A 200 31.02 9.72 -10.08
N THR A 201 31.17 9.21 -8.86
CA THR A 201 32.49 8.88 -8.28
C THR A 201 33.20 7.80 -9.10
N ASN A 202 32.50 6.72 -9.46
CA ASN A 202 33.07 5.68 -10.34
C ASN A 202 33.42 6.21 -11.73
N ALA A 203 32.56 7.04 -12.33
CA ALA A 203 32.83 7.68 -13.61
C ALA A 203 34.09 8.53 -13.55
N ALA A 204 34.26 9.35 -12.50
CA ALA A 204 35.43 10.20 -12.30
C ALA A 204 36.73 9.40 -12.12
N VAL A 205 36.71 8.34 -11.29
CA VAL A 205 37.86 7.45 -11.10
C VAL A 205 38.26 6.80 -12.43
N HIS A 206 37.31 6.22 -13.17
CA HIS A 206 37.60 5.59 -14.45
C HIS A 206 38.05 6.59 -15.53
N LEU A 207 37.56 7.84 -15.50
CA LEU A 207 38.04 8.89 -16.41
C LEU A 207 39.50 9.25 -16.10
N ALA A 208 39.86 9.33 -14.82
CA ALA A 208 41.20 9.69 -14.36
C ALA A 208 42.23 8.56 -14.57
N THR A 209 41.83 7.29 -14.45
CA THR A 209 42.73 6.14 -14.58
C THR A 209 42.72 5.49 -15.97
N ALA A 210 42.01 6.07 -16.95
CA ALA A 210 41.88 5.49 -18.28
C ALA A 210 43.12 5.68 -19.16
N SER A 211 44.02 4.71 -19.13
CA SER A 211 45.22 4.69 -19.99
C SER A 211 44.98 4.11 -21.39
N SER A 212 43.99 3.21 -21.55
CA SER A 212 43.70 2.52 -22.81
C SER A 212 42.39 2.99 -23.47
N ALA A 213 42.28 2.83 -24.79
CA ALA A 213 41.06 3.15 -25.55
C ALA A 213 39.83 2.40 -25.00
N PHE A 214 40.00 1.13 -24.58
CA PHE A 214 38.96 0.34 -23.94
C PHE A 214 38.52 0.92 -22.58
N SER A 215 39.47 1.36 -21.75
CA SER A 215 39.16 2.01 -20.47
C SER A 215 38.41 3.34 -20.67
N ARG A 216 38.69 4.06 -21.75
CA ARG A 216 37.93 5.28 -22.12
C ARG A 216 36.51 4.96 -22.58
N SER A 217 36.29 3.87 -23.32
CA SER A 217 34.94 3.44 -23.69
C SER A 217 34.09 3.06 -22.46
N ILE A 218 34.69 2.40 -21.46
CA ILE A 218 34.02 2.07 -20.20
C ILE A 218 33.66 3.34 -19.41
N SER A 219 34.55 4.33 -19.34
CA SER A 219 34.27 5.57 -18.62
C SER A 219 33.12 6.36 -19.25
N VAL A 220 33.00 6.39 -20.58
CA VAL A 220 31.85 6.99 -21.28
C VAL A 220 30.52 6.33 -20.88
N VAL A 221 30.50 4.99 -20.75
CA VAL A 221 29.29 4.27 -20.31
C VAL A 221 28.90 4.65 -18.88
N TRP A 222 29.86 4.77 -17.96
CA TRP A 222 29.62 5.22 -16.59
C TRP A 222 29.08 6.66 -16.53
N VAL A 223 29.64 7.57 -17.34
CA VAL A 223 29.16 8.96 -17.45
C VAL A 223 27.72 9.02 -17.96
N MET A 224 27.39 8.27 -19.03
CA MET A 224 26.02 8.21 -19.53
C MET A 224 25.03 7.73 -18.47
N LEU A 225 25.38 6.67 -17.72
CA LEU A 225 24.53 6.13 -16.67
C LEU A 225 24.33 7.13 -15.51
N ALA A 226 25.39 7.86 -15.11
CA ALA A 226 25.33 8.90 -14.10
C ALA A 226 24.43 10.07 -14.52
N CYS A 227 24.52 10.52 -15.78
CA CYS A 227 23.66 11.56 -16.34
C CYS A 227 22.18 11.16 -16.32
N VAL A 228 21.85 9.96 -16.79
CA VAL A 228 20.46 9.44 -16.79
C VAL A 228 19.90 9.39 -15.37
N MET A 229 20.68 8.90 -14.41
CA MET A 229 20.26 8.84 -13.00
C MET A 229 20.06 10.23 -12.39
N THR A 230 20.88 11.21 -12.76
CA THR A 230 20.77 12.60 -12.29
C THR A 230 19.48 13.26 -12.80
N VAL A 231 19.13 13.05 -14.07
CA VAL A 231 17.86 13.53 -14.64
C VAL A 231 16.64 12.91 -13.93
N LEU A 232 16.69 11.61 -13.64
CA LEU A 232 15.64 10.92 -12.90
C LEU A 232 15.47 11.49 -11.48
N VAL A 233 16.57 11.77 -10.77
CA VAL A 233 16.55 12.42 -9.45
C VAL A 233 15.90 13.81 -9.55
N GLY A 234 16.30 14.64 -10.51
CA GLY A 234 15.73 15.98 -10.73
C GLY A 234 14.22 15.94 -10.98
N PHE A 235 13.76 15.02 -11.83
CA PHE A 235 12.33 14.81 -12.08
C PHE A 235 11.57 14.39 -10.82
N PHE A 236 12.11 13.46 -10.03
CA PHE A 236 11.50 13.04 -8.77
C PHE A 236 11.42 14.18 -7.75
N LEU A 237 12.45 15.02 -7.64
CA LEU A 237 12.45 16.17 -6.75
C LEU A 237 11.37 17.18 -7.15
N LEU A 238 11.23 17.50 -8.44
CA LEU A 238 10.17 18.39 -8.93
C LEU A 238 8.76 17.90 -8.57
N LEU A 239 8.53 16.58 -8.59
CA LEU A 239 7.26 15.99 -8.20
C LEU A 239 7.00 16.02 -6.68
N ILE A 240 8.05 15.98 -5.86
CA ILE A 240 7.95 15.84 -4.40
C ILE A 240 7.94 17.21 -3.69
N ILE A 241 8.58 18.24 -4.25
CA ILE A 241 8.63 19.59 -3.67
C ILE A 241 7.25 20.15 -3.27
N PRO A 242 6.18 20.05 -4.09
CA PRO A 242 4.86 20.52 -3.70
C PRO A 242 4.30 19.77 -2.48
N ALA A 243 4.57 18.46 -2.41
CA ALA A 243 4.14 17.62 -1.29
C ALA A 243 4.90 17.91 0.01
N LEU A 244 6.15 18.40 -0.07
CA LEU A 244 6.94 18.83 1.08
C LEU A 244 6.43 20.14 1.70
N ARG A 245 5.81 21.03 0.90
CA ARG A 245 5.26 22.31 1.36
C ARG A 245 3.96 22.16 2.14
N THR A 246 3.14 21.16 1.85
CA THR A 246 1.86 20.92 2.53
C THR A 246 1.89 19.56 3.24
N ARG A 247 2.32 19.56 4.50
CA ARG A 247 2.51 18.34 5.30
C ARG A 247 1.21 17.74 5.84
N VAL A 248 0.06 18.38 5.64
CA VAL A 248 -1.24 17.95 6.17
C VAL A 248 -2.17 17.58 5.01
N ILE A 249 -2.73 16.37 5.08
CA ILE A 249 -3.70 15.87 4.07
C ILE A 249 -5.10 16.37 4.38
N ALA A 250 -5.48 16.28 5.65
CA ALA A 250 -6.77 16.69 6.18
C ALA A 250 -6.59 17.24 7.59
N ARG A 251 -7.34 18.27 7.93
CA ARG A 251 -7.48 18.82 9.27
C ARG A 251 -8.95 18.75 9.66
N PHE A 252 -9.22 18.33 10.88
CA PHE A 252 -10.54 18.24 11.46
C PHE A 252 -10.58 19.14 12.68
N THR A 253 -11.51 20.08 12.69
CA THR A 253 -11.73 21.03 13.77
C THR A 253 -13.14 20.82 14.33
N PRO A 254 -13.44 21.39 15.51
CA PRO A 254 -14.80 21.41 16.03
C PRO A 254 -15.80 22.06 15.06
N SER A 255 -15.36 23.06 14.29
CA SER A 255 -16.17 23.80 13.33
C SER A 255 -16.38 23.10 12.00
N GLY A 256 -15.55 22.12 11.62
CA GLY A 256 -15.65 21.46 10.33
C GLY A 256 -14.44 20.62 9.93
N TRP A 257 -14.38 20.31 8.64
CA TRP A 257 -13.27 19.60 8.02
C TRP A 257 -12.57 20.51 7.01
N GLU A 258 -11.28 20.30 6.85
CA GLU A 258 -10.43 21.02 5.90
C GLU A 258 -9.54 20.04 5.15
N LEU A 259 -9.40 20.23 3.84
CA LEU A 259 -8.47 19.55 2.96
C LEU A 259 -7.53 20.58 2.33
N PRO A 260 -6.42 20.94 3.01
CA PRO A 260 -5.53 22.02 2.59
C PRO A 260 -5.00 21.86 1.16
N GLY A 261 -4.62 20.63 0.78
CA GLY A 261 -4.14 20.31 -0.57
C GLY A 261 -5.19 20.57 -1.67
N ALA A 262 -6.47 20.39 -1.36
CA ALA A 262 -7.58 20.68 -2.27
C ALA A 262 -8.10 22.13 -2.16
N ARG A 263 -7.71 22.86 -1.09
CA ARG A 263 -8.31 24.13 -0.67
C ARG A 263 -9.83 24.02 -0.54
N MET A 264 -10.27 22.98 0.14
CA MET A 264 -11.68 22.75 0.46
C MET A 264 -11.83 22.73 1.97
N ALA A 265 -12.91 23.30 2.46
CA ALA A 265 -13.31 23.23 3.85
C ALA A 265 -14.84 23.30 3.90
N GLY A 266 -15.45 22.64 4.87
CA GLY A 266 -16.89 22.66 5.06
C GLY A 266 -17.28 22.29 6.49
N PRO A 267 -18.46 22.70 6.96
CA PRO A 267 -18.96 22.36 8.29
C PRO A 267 -19.36 20.88 8.37
N TRP A 268 -19.36 20.33 9.58
CA TRP A 268 -19.84 18.96 9.82
C TRP A 268 -21.36 18.80 9.61
N ALA A 269 -22.12 19.89 9.74
CA ALA A 269 -23.57 19.90 9.56
C ALA A 269 -24.00 19.58 8.11
N GLU A 270 -23.16 19.87 7.12
CA GLU A 270 -23.45 19.56 5.71
C GLU A 270 -23.07 18.11 5.33
N LEU A 271 -22.51 17.35 6.27
CA LEU A 271 -22.11 15.97 6.04
C LEU A 271 -23.30 15.03 6.22
N ARG A 272 -23.76 14.46 5.11
CA ARG A 272 -24.88 13.52 5.10
C ARG A 272 -24.49 12.08 5.41
N GLU A 273 -23.36 11.63 4.89
CA GLU A 273 -22.98 10.20 4.93
C GLU A 273 -21.46 10.06 4.81
N ILE A 274 -20.88 9.11 5.55
CA ILE A 274 -19.50 8.67 5.38
C ILE A 274 -19.52 7.36 4.59
N ARG A 275 -19.19 7.42 3.30
CA ARG A 275 -19.20 6.24 2.43
C ARG A 275 -17.81 5.66 2.26
N ILE A 276 -17.66 4.38 2.53
CA ILE A 276 -16.40 3.65 2.36
C ILE A 276 -16.44 2.93 1.02
N ARG A 277 -15.50 3.28 0.12
CA ARG A 277 -15.41 2.72 -1.23
C ARG A 277 -14.05 2.08 -1.51
N PRO A 278 -13.99 1.04 -2.34
CA PRO A 278 -12.72 0.62 -2.92
C PRO A 278 -12.10 1.78 -3.69
N LEU A 279 -10.78 1.95 -3.55
CA LEU A 279 -10.06 2.94 -4.37
C LEU A 279 -10.19 2.54 -5.85
N ASN A 280 -10.95 3.31 -6.62
CA ASN A 280 -11.21 3.04 -8.03
C ASN A 280 -10.01 3.52 -8.84
N VAL A 281 -9.03 2.64 -9.00
CA VAL A 281 -7.85 2.90 -9.81
C VAL A 281 -8.10 2.42 -11.24
N ARG A 282 -8.99 3.12 -11.97
CA ARG A 282 -9.13 2.95 -13.43
C ARG A 282 -7.74 3.04 -14.06
N GLN A 283 -7.25 1.92 -14.60
CA GLN A 283 -6.07 1.83 -15.48
C GLN A 283 -4.67 2.08 -14.90
N SER A 284 -4.42 2.01 -13.58
CA SER A 284 -3.03 1.70 -13.17
C SER A 284 -2.89 0.18 -13.23
N GLY A 285 -2.07 -0.33 -14.15
CA GLY A 285 -1.98 -1.77 -14.44
C GLY A 285 -1.72 -2.66 -13.23
N ARG A 286 -1.57 -3.96 -13.48
CA ARG A 286 -1.28 -5.03 -12.50
C ARG A 286 -0.15 -4.73 -11.48
N ALA A 287 0.58 -3.61 -11.63
CA ALA A 287 1.71 -3.10 -10.86
C ALA A 287 1.43 -2.72 -9.39
N ASN A 288 0.30 -2.11 -9.03
CA ASN A 288 0.09 -1.59 -7.67
C ASN A 288 -0.88 -2.43 -6.81
N ALA A 289 -0.54 -3.69 -6.54
CA ALA A 289 -1.34 -4.53 -5.62
C ALA A 289 -1.27 -4.07 -4.15
N THR A 290 -0.36 -3.16 -3.81
CA THR A 290 -0.37 -2.44 -2.53
C THR A 290 -1.63 -1.60 -2.40
N LEU A 291 -2.10 -0.98 -3.49
CA LEU A 291 -3.27 -0.08 -3.52
C LEU A 291 -4.62 -0.79 -3.30
N ALA A 292 -4.67 -2.13 -3.40
CA ALA A 292 -5.90 -2.91 -3.22
C ALA A 292 -6.47 -2.88 -1.78
N GLY A 293 -5.64 -2.54 -0.78
CA GLY A 293 -6.06 -2.34 0.61
C GLY A 293 -6.34 -0.89 0.97
N TYR A 294 -6.34 0.01 -0.02
CA TYR A 294 -6.65 1.41 0.19
C TYR A 294 -8.14 1.57 -0.02
N ARG A 295 -8.78 2.25 0.92
CA ARG A 295 -10.19 2.64 0.82
C ARG A 295 -10.27 4.15 0.67
N ALA A 296 -11.17 4.58 -0.19
CA ALA A 296 -11.60 5.97 -0.23
C ALA A 296 -12.68 6.10 0.84
N VAL A 297 -12.40 6.89 1.88
CA VAL A 297 -13.44 7.41 2.77
C VAL A 297 -13.95 8.67 2.13
N VAL A 298 -15.20 8.59 1.68
CA VAL A 298 -15.89 9.59 0.89
C VAL A 298 -16.85 10.30 1.83
N LEU A 299 -16.66 11.60 2.00
CA LEU A 299 -17.54 12.44 2.81
C LEU A 299 -18.64 12.97 1.88
N MET A 300 -19.85 12.43 1.96
CA MET A 300 -20.98 12.89 1.15
C MET A 300 -21.54 14.17 1.75
N VAL A 301 -21.57 15.22 0.95
CA VAL A 301 -22.02 16.55 1.35
C VAL A 301 -23.32 16.86 0.62
N ASP A 302 -24.25 17.57 1.25
CA ASP A 302 -25.57 17.84 0.67
C ASP A 302 -25.52 18.68 -0.63
N HIS A 303 -24.59 19.64 -0.74
CA HIS A 303 -24.51 20.56 -1.89
C HIS A 303 -23.12 20.57 -2.56
N PRO A 304 -22.69 19.47 -3.21
CA PRO A 304 -21.34 19.34 -3.74
C PRO A 304 -21.04 20.33 -4.89
N ASP A 305 -22.07 20.74 -5.64
CA ASP A 305 -21.92 21.69 -6.75
C ASP A 305 -21.61 23.12 -6.27
N GLY A 306 -22.10 23.50 -5.10
CA GLY A 306 -21.75 24.78 -4.46
C GLY A 306 -20.25 24.88 -4.16
N TYR A 307 -19.63 23.75 -3.77
CA TYR A 307 -18.18 23.66 -3.59
C TYR A 307 -17.42 23.73 -4.91
N LEU A 308 -17.93 23.09 -5.97
CA LEU A 308 -17.32 23.13 -7.30
C LEU A 308 -17.35 24.54 -7.93
N ALA A 309 -18.41 25.30 -7.68
CA ALA A 309 -18.59 26.65 -8.21
C ALA A 309 -17.49 27.61 -7.71
N ARG A 310 -17.04 27.45 -6.46
CA ARG A 310 -15.99 28.27 -5.82
C ARG A 310 -14.57 27.97 -6.31
N LEU A 311 -14.39 26.93 -7.13
CA LEU A 311 -13.08 26.52 -7.64
C LEU A 311 -12.80 27.09 -9.03
N SER A 312 -11.52 27.33 -9.32
CA SER A 312 -11.03 27.69 -10.66
C SER A 312 -11.32 26.59 -11.68
N ARG A 313 -11.43 26.94 -12.97
CA ARG A 313 -11.83 26.00 -14.06
C ARG A 313 -11.02 24.69 -14.06
N LEU A 314 -9.69 24.79 -13.94
CA LEU A 314 -8.79 23.63 -13.94
C LEU A 314 -9.01 22.75 -12.71
N ARG A 315 -9.20 23.35 -11.53
CA ARG A 315 -9.49 22.61 -10.30
C ARG A 315 -10.87 21.98 -10.32
N ARG A 316 -11.87 22.71 -10.81
CA ARG A 316 -13.24 22.23 -11.00
C ARG A 316 -13.25 20.99 -11.90
N ALA A 317 -12.46 20.97 -12.97
CA ALA A 317 -12.31 19.79 -13.82
C ALA A 317 -11.68 18.60 -13.08
N LEU A 318 -10.63 18.84 -12.28
CA LEU A 318 -9.99 17.80 -11.46
C LEU A 318 -10.93 17.22 -10.39
N VAL A 319 -11.72 18.07 -9.73
CA VAL A 319 -12.67 17.65 -8.67
C VAL A 319 -13.93 17.02 -9.28
N ARG A 320 -14.40 17.48 -10.44
CA ARG A 320 -15.45 16.75 -11.18
C ARG A 320 -15.02 15.33 -11.51
N ARG A 321 -13.74 15.10 -11.79
CA ARG A 321 -13.22 13.75 -12.00
C ARG A 321 -13.30 12.87 -10.74
N THR A 322 -13.06 13.43 -9.55
CA THR A 322 -13.22 12.68 -8.29
C THR A 322 -14.70 12.47 -7.97
N MET A 323 -15.54 13.48 -8.18
CA MET A 323 -16.98 13.43 -7.99
C MET A 323 -17.64 12.39 -8.91
N ASN A 324 -17.32 12.37 -10.20
CA ASN A 324 -17.80 11.35 -11.13
C ASN A 324 -17.33 9.93 -10.77
N ARG A 325 -16.21 9.80 -10.05
CA ARG A 325 -15.62 8.49 -9.71
C ARG A 325 -16.13 7.94 -8.38
N TYR A 326 -16.33 8.80 -7.39
CA TYR A 326 -16.63 8.40 -6.01
C TYR A 326 -17.97 8.92 -5.51
N GLY A 327 -18.60 9.86 -6.21
CA GLY A 327 -19.87 10.49 -5.84
C GLY A 327 -19.72 11.71 -4.93
N SER A 328 -18.49 12.11 -4.58
CA SER A 328 -18.24 13.29 -3.74
C SER A 328 -16.99 14.05 -4.17
N PRO A 329 -16.96 15.39 -3.98
CA PRO A 329 -15.75 16.19 -4.08
C PRO A 329 -14.72 15.87 -2.99
N VAL A 330 -15.13 15.32 -1.85
CA VAL A 330 -14.31 15.13 -0.64
C VAL A 330 -13.95 13.65 -0.47
N VAL A 331 -12.68 13.33 -0.72
CA VAL A 331 -12.17 11.96 -0.66
C VAL A 331 -10.88 11.90 0.13
N ILE A 332 -10.88 11.15 1.22
CA ILE A 332 -9.70 10.85 2.03
C ILE A 332 -9.31 9.41 1.78
N ILE A 333 -8.04 9.17 1.45
CA ILE A 333 -7.55 7.81 1.21
C ILE A 333 -7.12 7.21 2.55
N ALA A 334 -7.85 6.22 3.07
CA ALA A 334 -7.47 5.43 4.24
C ALA A 334 -6.36 4.43 3.88
N SER A 335 -5.22 4.51 4.56
CA SER A 335 -4.12 3.57 4.43
C SER A 335 -3.17 3.68 5.61
N PRO A 336 -2.78 2.55 6.24
CA PRO A 336 -1.75 2.54 7.29
C PRO A 336 -0.41 3.12 6.85
N ARG A 337 -0.16 3.20 5.54
CA ARG A 337 1.09 3.71 4.97
C ARG A 337 1.06 5.17 4.56
N ARG A 338 -0.12 5.71 4.25
CA ARG A 338 -0.28 7.06 3.69
C ARG A 338 -0.96 8.02 4.65
N THR A 339 -1.91 7.53 5.44
CA THR A 339 -2.77 8.32 6.34
C THR A 339 -2.86 7.63 7.69
N MET A 340 -3.93 6.86 7.92
CA MET A 340 -4.16 6.02 9.08
C MET A 340 -4.98 4.78 8.69
N PRO A 341 -5.08 3.75 9.56
CA PRO A 341 -5.96 2.61 9.37
C PRO A 341 -7.42 3.04 9.18
N LEU A 342 -8.20 2.27 8.41
CA LEU A 342 -9.58 2.63 8.08
C LEU A 342 -10.46 2.75 9.33
N VAL A 343 -10.36 1.78 10.24
CA VAL A 343 -11.15 1.77 11.49
C VAL A 343 -10.82 2.98 12.35
N ASP A 344 -9.53 3.33 12.47
CA ASP A 344 -9.11 4.50 13.24
C ASP A 344 -9.62 5.79 12.59
N LEU A 345 -9.59 5.88 11.25
CA LEU A 345 -10.11 7.02 10.49
C LEU A 345 -11.62 7.20 10.69
N VAL A 346 -12.38 6.11 10.57
CA VAL A 346 -13.83 6.15 10.73
C VAL A 346 -14.20 6.50 12.16
N ARG A 347 -13.58 5.87 13.16
CA ARG A 347 -13.80 6.17 14.58
C ARG A 347 -13.45 7.62 14.91
N MET A 348 -12.37 8.13 14.34
CA MET A 348 -11.99 9.53 14.50
C MET A 348 -13.06 10.44 13.89
N LEU A 349 -13.48 10.21 12.66
CA LEU A 349 -14.53 11.00 12.00
C LEU A 349 -15.84 10.97 12.78
N GLN A 350 -16.24 9.81 13.30
CA GLN A 350 -17.44 9.65 14.12
C GLN A 350 -17.41 10.52 15.39
N ARG A 351 -16.24 10.91 15.92
CA ARG A 351 -16.20 11.88 17.05
C ARG A 351 -16.73 13.26 16.67
N TYR A 352 -16.67 13.62 15.38
CA TYR A 352 -17.04 14.94 14.87
C TYR A 352 -18.42 14.99 14.22
N THR A 353 -19.02 13.84 13.88
CA THR A 353 -20.29 13.80 13.15
C THR A 353 -21.07 12.52 13.43
N ASP A 354 -22.39 12.63 13.49
CA ASP A 354 -23.33 11.51 13.58
C ASP A 354 -23.75 10.94 12.22
N ALA A 355 -23.15 11.44 11.12
CA ALA A 355 -23.46 10.95 9.79
C ALA A 355 -23.26 9.42 9.70
N PRO A 356 -24.22 8.68 9.12
CA PRO A 356 -24.15 7.23 9.01
C PRO A 356 -22.94 6.80 8.17
N VAL A 357 -22.32 5.69 8.59
CA VAL A 357 -21.22 5.05 7.86
C VAL A 357 -21.78 3.92 7.00
N THR A 358 -21.53 3.97 5.70
CA THR A 358 -21.99 2.94 4.76
C THR A 358 -20.83 2.32 4.00
N TRP A 359 -21.06 1.09 3.53
CA TRP A 359 -20.10 0.29 2.79
C TRP A 359 -20.66 -0.03 1.41
N SER A 360 -19.91 0.27 0.35
CA SER A 360 -20.30 -0.04 -1.05
C SER A 360 -19.14 -0.57 -1.87
#